data_AF-A0A1A8GJW4-F1
#
_entry.id   AF-A0A1A8GJW4-F1
#
_cell.length_a   1.000
_cell.length_b   1.000
_cell.length_c   1.000
_cell.angle_alpha   90.00
_cell.angle_beta   90.00
_cell.angle_gamma   90.00
#
_symmetry.space_group_name_H-M   'P 1'
#
loop_
_entity.id
_entity.type
_entity.pdbx_description
1 polymer ?
#
loop_
_entity_poly.entity_id
_entity_poly.type
_entity_poly.pdbx_seq_one_letter_code
_entity_poly.pdbx_strand_id
1 'polypeptide(L)'
;VRIYRQQSSQFPAEQTRYIIMEKAELLRDADANLLPALLRLQELVEDNVTVILLSEIVWEAFRPNTGCFEPLLLHFPDYSKDELKQVLSKNKHPSYSAEFYSSYINILLGVFYSVCRDLRELRHLAALNFSKFCEPLEAGKAKAGDTHKLWKNIEPHLKKAMQTVYLREVSSLQWEQIQQMEEQETGAVRG
;
A
#
# COMPACT_ATOMS: atom_id res chain seq x y z
N VAL A 1 20.79 -6.62 -26.37
CA VAL A 1 20.47 -7.13 -27.72
C VAL A 1 21.37 -8.29 -28.15
N ARG A 2 22.69 -8.12 -28.29
CA ARG A 2 23.59 -9.20 -28.76
C ARG A 2 23.55 -10.47 -27.89
N ILE A 3 23.67 -10.30 -26.58
CA ILE A 3 23.60 -11.41 -25.60
C ILE A 3 22.23 -12.11 -25.69
N TYR A 4 21.16 -11.33 -25.80
CA TYR A 4 19.80 -11.86 -25.92
C TYR A 4 19.62 -12.72 -27.16
N ARG A 5 20.03 -12.23 -28.34
CA ARG A 5 19.95 -13.00 -29.60
C ARG A 5 20.79 -14.29 -29.56
N GLN A 6 21.95 -14.26 -28.92
CA GLN A 6 22.77 -15.47 -28.74
C GLN A 6 22.08 -16.53 -27.88
N GLN A 7 21.37 -16.12 -26.84
CA GLN A 7 20.63 -17.04 -25.97
C GLN A 7 19.30 -17.50 -26.59
N SER A 8 18.58 -16.63 -27.30
CA SER A 8 17.32 -16.99 -27.95
C SER A 8 17.51 -17.92 -29.15
N SER A 9 18.67 -17.87 -29.83
CA SER A 9 19.02 -18.84 -30.87
C SER A 9 19.17 -20.27 -30.33
N GLN A 10 19.41 -20.42 -29.02
CA GLN A 10 19.46 -21.72 -28.34
C GLN A 10 18.08 -22.14 -27.79
N PHE A 11 17.16 -21.19 -27.61
CA PHE A 11 15.80 -21.40 -27.07
C PHE A 11 14.79 -20.45 -27.74
N PRO A 12 14.26 -20.81 -28.93
CA PRO A 12 13.24 -20.03 -29.61
C PRO A 12 12.03 -19.79 -28.71
N ALA A 13 11.42 -18.60 -28.77
CA ALA A 13 10.26 -18.30 -27.95
C ALA A 13 9.01 -19.03 -28.47
N GLU A 14 8.62 -20.13 -27.83
CA GLU A 14 7.28 -20.71 -28.03
C GLU A 14 6.17 -19.84 -27.39
N GLN A 15 6.54 -18.92 -26.49
CA GLN A 15 5.64 -18.07 -25.70
C GLN A 15 6.21 -16.65 -25.52
N THR A 16 5.33 -15.67 -25.26
CA THR A 16 5.70 -14.27 -24.99
C THR A 16 6.57 -14.16 -23.74
N ARG A 17 7.70 -13.44 -23.83
CA ARG A 17 8.56 -13.14 -22.68
C ARG A 17 8.33 -11.72 -22.18
N TYR A 18 8.07 -11.60 -20.87
CA TYR A 18 7.77 -10.32 -20.25
C TYR A 18 8.97 -9.79 -19.47
N ILE A 19 9.25 -8.50 -19.64
CA ILE A 19 10.24 -7.76 -18.85
C ILE A 19 9.47 -6.68 -18.10
N ILE A 20 9.39 -6.81 -16.78
CA ILE A 20 8.69 -5.86 -15.91
C ILE A 20 9.72 -4.96 -15.26
N MET A 21 9.56 -3.65 -15.45
CA MET A 21 10.42 -2.63 -14.85
C MET A 21 9.62 -1.78 -13.89
N GLU A 22 9.93 -1.92 -12.60
CA GLU A 22 9.41 -1.06 -11.54
C GLU A 22 10.19 0.25 -11.49
N LYS A 23 9.52 1.32 -11.04
CA LYS A 23 10.10 2.68 -10.92
C LYS A 23 10.73 3.16 -12.24
N ALA A 24 9.99 2.94 -13.33
CA ALA A 24 10.47 3.26 -14.67
C ALA A 24 10.83 4.74 -14.85
N GLU A 25 10.34 5.64 -14.01
CA GLU A 25 10.71 7.06 -13.98
C GLU A 25 12.21 7.31 -13.88
N LEU A 26 12.97 6.38 -13.30
CA LEU A 26 14.43 6.45 -13.21
C LEU A 26 15.13 6.24 -14.56
N LEU A 27 14.44 5.66 -15.55
CA LEU A 27 14.98 5.49 -16.91
C LEU A 27 15.16 6.82 -17.64
N ARG A 28 14.50 7.89 -17.18
CA ARG A 28 14.65 9.24 -17.73
C ARG A 28 16.01 9.85 -17.40
N ASP A 29 16.56 9.49 -16.24
CA ASP A 29 17.85 9.97 -15.75
C ASP A 29 19.02 9.06 -16.18
N ALA A 30 18.71 7.95 -16.85
CA ALA A 30 19.67 6.99 -17.39
C ALA A 30 20.20 7.43 -18.78
N ASP A 31 20.75 6.49 -19.54
CA ASP A 31 21.17 6.76 -20.92
C ASP A 31 19.98 7.15 -21.80
N ALA A 32 20.14 8.21 -22.59
CA ALA A 32 19.08 8.77 -23.44
C ALA A 32 18.50 7.78 -24.45
N ASN A 33 19.24 6.73 -24.83
CA ASN A 33 18.78 5.71 -25.77
C ASN A 33 18.15 4.50 -25.09
N LEU A 34 18.24 4.38 -23.76
CA LEU A 34 17.76 3.20 -23.04
C LEU A 34 16.23 3.07 -23.15
N LEU A 35 15.50 4.13 -22.83
CA LEU A 35 14.04 4.12 -22.90
C LEU A 35 13.54 3.87 -24.35
N PRO A 36 14.01 4.59 -25.39
CA PRO A 36 13.66 4.26 -26.77
C PRO A 36 13.98 2.82 -27.19
N ALA A 37 15.12 2.28 -26.74
CA ALA A 37 15.50 0.90 -27.03
C ALA A 37 14.61 -0.13 -26.34
N LEU A 38 14.17 0.14 -25.11
CA LEU A 38 13.23 -0.73 -24.38
C LEU A 38 11.85 -0.74 -25.04
N LEU A 39 11.34 0.41 -25.47
CA LEU A 39 10.04 0.52 -26.14
C LEU A 39 10.01 -0.23 -27.48
N ARG A 40 11.15 -0.29 -28.18
CA ARG A 40 11.31 -1.02 -29.46
C ARG A 40 12.03 -2.36 -29.29
N LEU A 41 12.12 -2.88 -28.08
CA LEU A 41 12.98 -4.04 -27.80
C LEU A 41 12.57 -5.25 -28.65
N GLN A 42 11.27 -5.47 -28.83
CA GLN A 42 10.71 -6.53 -29.67
C GLN A 42 11.30 -6.51 -31.10
N GLU A 43 11.33 -5.34 -31.73
CA GLU A 43 11.89 -5.15 -33.08
C GLU A 43 13.41 -5.33 -33.07
N LEU A 44 14.09 -4.84 -32.03
CA LEU A 44 15.55 -4.93 -31.91
C LEU A 44 16.03 -6.37 -31.68
N VAL A 45 15.23 -7.22 -31.03
CA VAL A 45 15.59 -8.63 -30.80
C VAL A 45 14.98 -9.57 -31.83
N GLU A 46 14.01 -9.12 -32.63
CA GLU A 46 13.25 -9.92 -33.60
C GLU A 46 12.59 -11.14 -32.92
N ASP A 47 12.02 -10.93 -31.74
CA ASP A 47 11.47 -11.99 -30.90
C ASP A 47 10.25 -11.48 -30.11
N ASN A 48 9.41 -12.40 -29.62
CA ASN A 48 8.17 -12.07 -28.91
C ASN A 48 8.45 -11.64 -27.45
N VAL A 49 8.82 -10.37 -27.29
CA VAL A 49 9.14 -9.74 -26.01
C VAL A 49 8.23 -8.56 -25.75
N THR A 50 7.65 -8.51 -24.56
CA THR A 50 6.85 -7.38 -24.08
C THR A 50 7.53 -6.73 -22.88
N VAL A 51 7.76 -5.42 -22.95
CA VAL A 51 8.27 -4.62 -21.83
C VAL A 51 7.09 -3.92 -21.16
N ILE A 52 6.97 -4.09 -19.84
CA ILE A 52 5.95 -3.44 -19.01
C ILE A 52 6.68 -2.45 -18.09
N LEU A 53 6.36 -1.18 -18.24
CA LEU A 53 6.92 -0.09 -17.43
C LEU A 53 5.89 0.31 -16.37
N LEU A 54 6.29 0.27 -15.10
CA LEU A 54 5.48 0.70 -13.96
C LEU A 54 6.06 2.00 -13.40
N SER A 55 5.23 3.03 -13.29
CA SER A 55 5.64 4.34 -12.76
C SER A 55 4.48 5.07 -12.09
N GLU A 56 4.82 5.95 -11.16
CA GLU A 56 3.91 6.93 -10.55
C GLU A 56 3.83 8.24 -11.34
N ILE A 57 4.61 8.38 -12.42
CA ILE A 57 4.68 9.59 -13.24
C ILE A 57 3.91 9.38 -14.55
N VAL A 58 3.21 10.42 -15.00
CA VAL A 58 2.50 10.43 -16.29
C VAL A 58 3.46 10.35 -17.48
N TRP A 59 3.02 9.69 -18.55
CA TRP A 59 3.86 9.37 -19.71
C TRP A 59 4.46 10.60 -20.41
N GLU A 60 3.78 11.74 -20.39
CA GLU A 60 4.25 12.99 -20.98
C GLU A 60 5.62 13.41 -20.43
N ALA A 61 5.89 13.10 -19.17
CA ALA A 61 7.18 13.41 -18.53
C ALA A 61 8.30 12.41 -18.88
N PHE A 62 8.01 11.36 -19.64
CA PHE A 62 8.98 10.39 -20.17
C PHE A 62 9.44 10.72 -21.59
N ARG A 63 8.65 11.50 -22.35
CA ARG A 63 8.92 11.72 -23.78
C ARG A 63 10.26 12.43 -23.99
N PRO A 64 11.20 11.82 -24.72
CA PRO A 64 12.44 12.50 -25.10
C PRO A 64 12.18 13.53 -26.20
N ASN A 65 13.05 14.52 -26.32
CA ASN A 65 12.93 15.60 -27.32
C ASN A 65 12.91 15.10 -28.77
N THR A 66 13.54 13.96 -29.05
CA THR A 66 13.62 13.35 -30.38
C THR A 66 12.43 12.43 -30.69
N GLY A 67 11.48 12.28 -29.76
CA GLY A 67 10.38 11.33 -29.85
C GLY A 67 10.80 9.88 -29.58
N CYS A 68 9.82 9.01 -29.35
CA CYS A 68 10.01 7.57 -29.16
C CYS A 68 8.75 6.81 -29.56
N PHE A 69 8.81 5.48 -29.52
CA PHE A 69 7.64 4.63 -29.78
C PHE A 69 6.62 4.79 -28.64
N GLU A 70 5.36 5.07 -28.98
CA GLU A 70 4.30 5.31 -27.99
C GLU A 70 3.76 3.98 -27.44
N PRO A 71 3.90 3.70 -26.13
CA PRO A 71 3.40 2.48 -25.52
C PRO A 71 1.89 2.52 -25.30
N LEU A 72 1.30 1.35 -25.01
CA LEU A 72 -0.06 1.28 -24.49
C LEU A 72 -0.09 1.80 -23.05
N LEU A 73 -0.80 2.90 -22.82
CA LEU A 73 -0.95 3.49 -21.49
C LEU A 73 -2.10 2.85 -20.72
N LEU A 74 -1.79 2.30 -19.55
CA LEU A 74 -2.76 1.73 -18.61
C LEU A 74 -2.72 2.51 -17.31
N HIS A 75 -3.80 3.21 -16.99
CA HIS A 75 -3.93 3.98 -15.75
C HIS A 75 -4.55 3.11 -14.66
N PHE A 76 -3.87 3.03 -13.51
CA PHE A 76 -4.36 2.40 -12.29
C PHE A 76 -4.85 3.50 -11.35
N PRO A 77 -6.17 3.76 -11.25
CA PRO A 77 -6.69 4.83 -10.44
C PRO A 77 -6.50 4.56 -8.94
N ASP A 78 -6.47 5.63 -8.15
CA ASP A 78 -6.50 5.55 -6.69
C ASP A 78 -7.76 4.85 -6.20
N TYR A 79 -7.61 4.04 -5.15
CA TYR A 79 -8.75 3.43 -4.48
C TYR A 79 -9.66 4.48 -3.83
N SER A 80 -10.96 4.34 -4.05
CA SER A 80 -11.99 5.05 -3.28
C SER A 80 -12.03 4.57 -1.83
N LYS A 81 -12.68 5.36 -0.96
CA LYS A 81 -12.86 5.00 0.46
C LYS A 81 -13.55 3.64 0.63
N ASP A 82 -14.53 3.33 -0.23
CA ASP A 82 -15.27 2.08 -0.16
C ASP A 82 -14.43 0.89 -0.64
N GLU A 83 -13.61 1.06 -1.69
CA GLU A 83 -12.66 0.02 -2.13
C GLU A 83 -11.58 -0.23 -1.08
N LEU A 84 -11.02 0.82 -0.48
CA LEU A 84 -10.08 0.66 0.65
C LEU A 84 -10.72 -0.11 1.80
N LYS A 85 -11.97 0.20 2.16
CA LYS A 85 -12.70 -0.52 3.19
C LYS A 85 -12.83 -1.99 2.83
N GLN A 86 -13.21 -2.31 1.59
CA GLN A 86 -13.36 -3.69 1.11
C GLN A 86 -12.02 -4.45 1.15
N VAL A 87 -10.94 -3.84 0.65
CA VAL A 87 -9.62 -4.48 0.59
C VAL A 87 -9.04 -4.69 2.00
N LEU A 88 -9.09 -3.67 2.86
CA LEU A 88 -8.58 -3.77 4.23
C LEU A 88 -9.38 -4.78 5.06
N SER A 89 -10.70 -4.86 4.89
CA SER A 89 -11.56 -5.77 5.64
C SER A 89 -11.31 -7.26 5.34
N LYS A 90 -10.60 -7.59 4.25
CA LYS A 90 -10.24 -8.98 3.92
C LYS A 90 -9.18 -9.56 4.86
N ASN A 91 -8.33 -8.72 5.47
CA ASN A 91 -7.25 -9.15 6.37
C ASN A 91 -7.73 -9.31 7.82
N LYS A 92 -8.95 -9.80 8.03
CA LYS A 92 -9.52 -9.93 9.37
C LYS A 92 -8.83 -11.02 10.19
N HIS A 93 -8.75 -10.81 11.50
CA HIS A 93 -8.31 -11.86 12.41
C HIS A 93 -9.39 -12.97 12.52
N PRO A 94 -9.03 -14.27 12.52
CA PRO A 94 -9.99 -15.37 12.53
C PRO A 94 -10.96 -15.35 13.72
N SER A 95 -10.53 -14.84 14.88
CA SER A 95 -11.32 -14.80 16.10
C SER A 95 -12.48 -13.80 16.10
N TYR A 96 -12.58 -12.92 15.10
CA TYR A 96 -13.63 -11.90 15.04
C TYR A 96 -14.51 -12.04 13.78
N SER A 97 -15.77 -11.60 13.91
CA SER A 97 -16.71 -11.60 12.79
C SER A 97 -16.29 -10.59 11.72
N ALA A 98 -16.72 -10.83 10.47
CA ALA A 98 -16.38 -9.94 9.37
C ALA A 98 -17.03 -8.56 9.53
N GLU A 99 -18.23 -8.52 10.11
CA GLU A 99 -19.00 -7.32 10.39
C GLU A 99 -18.31 -6.46 11.44
N PHE A 100 -17.75 -7.10 12.47
CA PHE A 100 -16.99 -6.41 13.52
C PHE A 100 -15.73 -5.75 12.95
N TYR A 101 -14.94 -6.51 12.21
CA TYR A 101 -13.71 -5.98 11.61
C TYR A 101 -13.99 -4.93 10.53
N SER A 102 -15.04 -5.10 9.72
CA SER A 102 -15.49 -4.08 8.76
C SER A 102 -15.93 -2.78 9.43
N SER A 103 -16.59 -2.88 10.60
CA SER A 103 -16.94 -1.71 11.41
C SER A 103 -15.69 -1.00 11.94
N TYR A 104 -14.69 -1.75 12.40
CA TYR A 104 -13.39 -1.20 12.80
C TYR A 104 -12.71 -0.44 11.65
N ILE A 105 -12.59 -1.06 10.47
CA ILE A 105 -11.98 -0.43 9.29
C ILE A 105 -12.75 0.83 8.88
N ASN A 106 -14.09 0.81 8.97
CA ASN A 106 -14.91 1.98 8.68
C ASN A 106 -14.60 3.17 9.62
N ILE A 107 -14.39 2.89 10.91
CA ILE A 107 -13.98 3.89 11.91
C ILE A 107 -12.59 4.42 11.59
N LEU A 108 -11.63 3.52 11.32
CA LEU A 108 -10.26 3.89 10.97
C LEU A 108 -10.22 4.80 9.74
N LEU A 109 -10.90 4.42 8.65
CA LEU A 109 -11.02 5.25 7.46
C LEU A 109 -11.82 6.53 7.70
N GLY A 110 -12.66 6.58 8.73
CA GLY A 110 -13.31 7.81 9.18
C GLY A 110 -12.31 8.86 9.69
N VAL A 111 -11.22 8.42 10.32
CA VAL A 111 -10.20 9.29 10.89
C VAL A 111 -9.05 9.56 9.91
N PHE A 112 -8.51 8.52 9.27
CA PHE A 112 -7.26 8.63 8.52
C PHE A 112 -7.43 8.98 7.03
N TYR A 113 -8.59 8.73 6.41
CA TYR A 113 -8.72 8.84 4.94
C TYR A 113 -8.50 10.25 4.37
N SER A 114 -8.74 11.30 5.17
CA SER A 114 -8.46 12.68 4.75
C SER A 114 -6.97 13.02 4.69
N VAL A 115 -6.13 12.26 5.39
CA VAL A 115 -4.70 12.55 5.55
C VAL A 115 -3.84 11.49 4.87
N CYS A 116 -4.26 10.22 4.89
CA CYS A 116 -3.57 9.06 4.34
C CYS A 116 -4.50 8.22 3.46
N ARG A 117 -4.07 7.95 2.22
CA ARG A 117 -4.75 7.02 1.29
C ARG A 117 -3.88 5.86 0.85
N ASP A 118 -2.63 5.77 1.32
CA ASP A 118 -1.75 4.64 1.02
C ASP A 118 -2.29 3.39 1.73
N LEU A 119 -2.67 2.39 0.94
CA LEU A 119 -3.23 1.13 1.42
C LEU A 119 -2.30 0.39 2.39
N ARG A 120 -0.98 0.45 2.17
CA ARG A 120 0.02 -0.24 3.00
C ARG A 120 0.11 0.43 4.37
N GLU A 121 0.15 1.76 4.39
CA GLU A 121 0.17 2.54 5.63
C GLU A 121 -1.13 2.35 6.43
N LEU A 122 -2.28 2.44 5.76
CA LEU A 122 -3.58 2.18 6.38
C LEU A 122 -3.67 0.75 6.95
N ARG A 123 -3.10 -0.24 6.25
CA ARG A 123 -3.03 -1.62 6.74
C ARG A 123 -2.14 -1.74 7.98
N HIS A 124 -1.00 -1.05 8.01
CA HIS A 124 -0.13 -1.02 9.17
C HIS A 124 -0.82 -0.37 10.38
N LEU A 125 -1.44 0.79 10.20
CA LEU A 125 -2.21 1.50 11.23
C LEU A 125 -3.39 0.66 11.73
N ALA A 126 -4.04 -0.10 10.85
CA ALA A 126 -5.10 -1.01 11.21
C ALA A 126 -4.59 -2.16 12.09
N ALA A 127 -3.44 -2.75 11.77
CA ALA A 127 -2.87 -3.80 12.61
C ALA A 127 -2.46 -3.27 13.99
N LEU A 128 -1.81 -2.10 14.03
CA LEU A 128 -1.30 -1.48 15.26
C LEU A 128 -2.40 -1.11 16.26
N ASN A 129 -3.54 -0.60 15.77
CA ASN A 129 -4.60 -0.09 16.63
C ASN A 129 -5.73 -1.11 16.89
N PHE A 130 -5.67 -2.31 16.32
CA PHE A 130 -6.74 -3.29 16.46
C PHE A 130 -6.83 -3.88 17.87
N SER A 131 -5.70 -4.10 18.55
CA SER A 131 -5.67 -4.55 19.95
C SER A 131 -6.44 -3.59 20.86
N LYS A 132 -6.17 -2.29 20.74
CA LYS A 132 -6.85 -1.23 21.52
C LYS A 132 -8.33 -1.11 21.20
N PHE A 133 -8.73 -1.47 19.97
CA PHE A 133 -10.14 -1.55 19.59
C PHE A 133 -10.88 -2.69 20.32
N CYS A 134 -10.19 -3.79 20.55
CA CYS A 134 -10.75 -5.00 21.16
C CYS A 134 -10.80 -4.94 22.70
N GLU A 135 -9.99 -4.09 23.33
CA GLU A 135 -9.87 -3.99 24.79
C GLU A 135 -11.24 -3.86 25.53
N PRO A 136 -12.22 -3.05 25.08
CA PRO A 136 -13.52 -2.98 25.75
C PRO A 136 -14.35 -4.27 25.63
N LEU A 137 -14.13 -5.08 24.59
CA LEU A 137 -14.78 -6.39 24.43
C LEU A 137 -14.16 -7.40 25.40
N GLU A 138 -12.83 -7.45 25.45
CA GLU A 138 -12.08 -8.35 26.32
C GLU A 138 -12.34 -8.04 27.80
N ALA A 139 -12.48 -6.76 28.15
CA ALA A 139 -12.84 -6.33 29.49
C ALA A 139 -14.35 -6.48 29.82
N GLY A 140 -15.17 -6.99 28.88
CA GLY A 140 -16.61 -7.17 29.07
C GLY A 140 -17.42 -5.86 29.20
N LYS A 141 -16.83 -4.71 28.86
CA LYS A 141 -17.44 -3.37 28.99
C LYS A 141 -18.33 -3.00 27.80
N ALA A 142 -18.14 -3.66 26.66
CA ALA A 142 -18.91 -3.45 25.43
C ALA A 142 -19.14 -4.77 24.69
N LYS A 143 -20.26 -4.86 23.96
CA LYS A 143 -20.51 -5.96 23.03
C LYS A 143 -19.99 -5.62 21.64
N ALA A 144 -19.74 -6.63 20.81
CA ALA A 144 -19.34 -6.43 19.41
C ALA A 144 -20.34 -5.59 18.58
N GLY A 145 -21.62 -5.58 18.97
CA GLY A 145 -22.66 -4.74 18.35
C GLY A 145 -22.70 -3.29 18.83
N ASP A 146 -21.99 -2.94 19.91
CA ASP A 146 -22.01 -1.59 20.50
C ASP A 146 -21.04 -0.64 19.76
N THR A 147 -21.17 -0.53 18.43
CA THR A 147 -20.26 0.21 17.54
C THR A 147 -19.99 1.64 18.01
N HIS A 148 -21.00 2.35 18.50
CA HIS A 148 -20.85 3.71 19.02
C HIS A 148 -19.99 3.79 20.29
N LYS A 149 -20.10 2.81 21.20
CA LYS A 149 -19.26 2.78 22.42
C LYS A 149 -17.81 2.47 22.08
N LEU A 150 -17.59 1.54 21.15
CA LEU A 150 -16.26 1.17 20.68
C LEU A 150 -15.58 2.34 19.96
N TRP A 151 -16.34 3.05 19.11
CA TRP A 151 -15.89 4.26 18.46
C TRP A 151 -15.47 5.32 19.48
N LYS A 152 -16.33 5.66 20.44
CA LYS A 152 -16.05 6.70 21.43
C LYS A 152 -14.81 6.37 22.29
N ASN A 153 -14.52 5.09 22.50
CA ASN A 153 -13.33 4.64 23.22
C ASN A 153 -12.05 4.84 22.41
N ILE A 154 -12.06 4.45 21.12
CA ILE A 154 -10.84 4.45 20.31
C ILE A 154 -10.60 5.74 19.52
N GLU A 155 -11.63 6.53 19.21
CA GLU A 155 -11.51 7.73 18.38
C GLU A 155 -10.43 8.71 18.89
N PRO A 156 -10.35 9.05 20.20
CA PRO A 156 -9.30 9.92 20.70
C PRO A 156 -7.90 9.33 20.48
N HIS A 157 -7.76 8.02 20.67
CA HIS A 157 -6.52 7.28 20.46
C HIS A 157 -6.08 7.30 18.99
N LEU A 158 -7.01 7.08 18.06
CA LEU A 158 -6.72 7.17 16.62
C LEU A 158 -6.34 8.58 16.19
N LYS A 159 -6.99 9.61 16.74
CA LYS A 159 -6.61 11.02 16.46
C LYS A 159 -5.20 11.33 16.97
N LYS A 160 -4.82 10.83 18.15
CA LYS A 160 -3.46 10.96 18.69
C LYS A 160 -2.45 10.21 17.81
N ALA A 161 -2.76 8.99 17.38
CA ALA A 161 -1.92 8.20 16.47
C ALA A 161 -1.74 8.89 15.10
N MET A 162 -2.78 9.53 14.59
CA MET A 162 -2.72 10.34 13.36
C MET A 162 -1.77 11.53 13.49
N GLN A 163 -1.72 12.19 14.65
CA GLN A 163 -0.84 13.34 14.87
C GLN A 163 0.63 12.94 15.07
N THR A 164 0.91 11.72 15.55
CA THR A 164 2.25 11.32 16.02
C THR A 164 2.94 10.32 15.10
N VAL A 165 2.28 9.22 14.77
CA VAL A 165 2.85 8.11 13.97
C VAL A 165 2.83 8.47 12.48
N TYR A 166 1.73 9.05 11.99
CA TYR A 166 1.62 9.39 10.58
C TYR A 166 2.51 10.58 10.18
N LEU A 167 2.65 11.60 11.04
CA LEU A 167 3.60 12.70 10.84
C LEU A 167 5.07 12.29 11.10
N ARG A 168 5.32 11.01 11.42
CA ARG A 168 6.64 10.43 11.75
C ARG A 168 7.36 11.19 12.88
N GLU A 169 6.62 11.76 13.83
CA GLU A 169 7.23 12.34 15.03
C GLU A 169 7.81 11.24 15.94
N VAL A 170 7.24 10.04 15.86
CA VAL A 170 7.69 8.84 16.57
C VAL A 170 7.56 7.60 15.68
N SER A 171 8.53 6.69 15.79
CA SER A 171 8.48 5.39 15.11
C SER A 171 7.35 4.50 15.64
N SER A 172 6.89 3.53 14.84
CA SER A 172 5.89 2.54 15.26
C SER A 172 6.28 1.78 16.53
N LEU A 173 7.57 1.47 16.70
CA LEU A 173 8.11 0.83 17.90
C LEU A 173 8.02 1.73 19.14
N GLN A 174 8.34 3.01 19.00
CA GLN A 174 8.20 3.98 20.10
C GLN A 174 6.73 4.17 20.48
N TRP A 175 5.82 4.12 19.50
CA TRP A 175 4.39 4.17 19.75
C TRP A 175 3.88 2.95 20.53
N GLU A 176 4.30 1.75 20.15
CA GLU A 176 4.00 0.52 20.90
C GLU A 176 4.54 0.58 22.34
N GLN A 177 5.74 1.14 22.54
CA GLN A 177 6.32 1.36 23.88
C GLN A 177 5.52 2.37 24.71
N ILE A 178 5.09 3.49 24.10
CA ILE A 178 4.23 4.48 24.77
C ILE A 178 2.91 3.83 25.19
N GLN A 179 2.31 2.99 24.33
CA GLN A 179 1.10 2.25 24.68
C GLN A 179 1.32 1.32 25.87
N GLN A 180 2.42 0.58 25.90
CA GLN A 180 2.77 -0.32 27.00
C GLN A 180 3.02 0.45 28.31
N MET A 181 3.66 1.63 28.25
CA MET A 181 3.88 2.49 29.40
C MET A 181 2.58 3.09 29.94
N GLU A 182 1.70 3.60 29.07
CA GLU A 182 0.38 4.13 29.46
C GLU A 182 -0.50 3.03 30.09
N GLU A 183 -0.40 1.79 29.63
CA GLU A 183 -1.09 0.63 30.20
C GLU A 183 -0.53 0.24 31.59
N GLN A 184 0.78 0.35 31.80
CA GLN A 184 1.41 0.11 33.11
C GLN A 184 1.06 1.20 34.14
N GLU A 185 1.03 2.47 33.73
CA GLU A 185 0.66 3.58 34.61
C GLU A 185 -0.83 3.54 35.00
N THR A 186 -1.72 3.23 34.05
CA THR A 186 -3.16 3.11 34.36
C THR A 186 -3.49 1.87 35.20
N GLY A 187 -2.68 0.80 35.11
CA GLY A 187 -2.74 -0.35 36.01
C GLY A 187 -2.23 -0.06 37.42
N ALA A 188 -1.16 0.74 37.56
CA ALA A 188 -0.56 1.09 38.85
C ALA A 188 -1.44 2.01 39.72
N VAL A 189 -2.31 2.83 39.12
CA VAL A 189 -3.22 3.74 39.86
C VAL A 189 -4.46 3.02 40.40
N ARG A 190 -4.68 1.74 40.04
CA ARG A 190 -5.80 0.92 40.51
C ARG A 190 -5.42 -0.17 41.54
N GLY A 191 -4.17 -0.15 42.03
CA GLY A 191 -3.66 -1.03 43.09
C GLY A 191 -3.90 -0.47 44.49
#